data_AF-A0A166TQX5-F1
#
_entry.id   AF-A0A166TQX5-F1
#
_cell.length_a   1.000
_cell.length_b   1.000
_cell.length_c   1.000
_cell.angle_alpha   90.00
_cell.angle_beta   90.00
_cell.angle_gamma   90.00
#
_symmetry.space_group_name_H-M   'P 1'
#
loop_
_entity.id
_entity.type
_entity.pdbx_description
1 polymer ?
#
loop_
_entity_poly.entity_id
_entity_poly.type
_entity_poly.pdbx_seq_one_letter_code
_entity_poly.pdbx_strand_id
1 'polypeptide(L)'
;VDILHTYTREALGMSIGIQQPIGDIDIYPNGGDVQPGCSLSEMLTSATGGSFMDVIKCEHERAVLLFVDSLMSNEYMSLAYQCTDPERFKKGICLSCRKNRCNNIGYNTKKMRKR
;
A
#
# COMPACT_ATOMS: atom_id res chain seq x y z
N VAL A 1 9.90 2.89 -12.69
CA VAL A 1 9.67 3.48 -11.37
C VAL A 1 8.54 2.72 -10.70
N ASP A 2 8.77 2.18 -9.51
CA ASP A 2 7.78 1.53 -8.66
C ASP A 2 7.36 2.45 -7.51
N ILE A 3 6.08 2.44 -7.15
CA ILE A 3 5.48 3.41 -6.22
C ILE A 3 4.55 2.70 -5.24
N LEU A 4 4.67 3.05 -3.96
CA LEU A 4 3.79 2.60 -2.89
C LEU A 4 2.86 3.73 -2.45
N HIS A 5 1.56 3.49 -2.60
CA HIS A 5 0.50 4.40 -2.21
C HIS A 5 -0.16 3.89 -0.94
N THR A 6 0.22 4.42 0.23
CA THR A 6 -0.34 3.97 1.52
C THR A 6 -1.32 4.94 2.15
N TYR A 7 -1.38 6.19 1.66
CA TYR A 7 -2.30 7.21 2.21
C TYR A 7 -2.85 8.17 1.14
N THR A 8 -3.71 7.65 0.27
CA THR A 8 -4.34 8.36 -0.86
C THR A 8 -5.71 8.94 -0.53
N ARG A 9 -6.22 8.67 0.67
CA ARG A 9 -7.51 9.19 1.12
C ARG A 9 -7.39 10.67 1.41
N GLU A 10 -8.33 11.43 0.88
CA GLU A 10 -8.51 12.83 1.26
C GLU A 10 -9.12 12.91 2.67
N ALA A 11 -8.43 13.57 3.58
CA ALA A 11 -8.91 13.87 4.92
C ALA A 11 -8.98 15.38 5.09
N LEU A 12 -10.19 15.90 5.39
CA LEU A 12 -10.42 17.35 5.60
C LEU A 12 -9.99 18.23 4.41
N GLY A 13 -10.14 17.75 3.17
CA GLY A 13 -9.74 18.47 1.96
C GLY A 13 -8.22 18.44 1.69
N MET A 14 -7.48 17.60 2.40
CA MET A 14 -6.05 17.39 2.20
C MET A 14 -5.80 15.90 1.90
N SER A 15 -5.26 15.61 0.73
CA SER A 15 -4.63 14.32 0.45
C SER A 15 -3.12 14.47 0.65
N ILE A 16 -2.52 13.60 1.46
CA ILE A 16 -1.07 13.63 1.70
C ILE A 16 -0.35 12.78 0.65
N GLY A 17 -0.91 11.62 0.29
CA GLY A 17 -0.44 10.79 -0.80
C GLY A 17 -1.10 11.13 -2.13
N ILE A 18 -0.38 10.90 -3.22
CA ILE A 18 -0.91 11.01 -4.58
C ILE A 18 -1.76 9.78 -4.87
N GLN A 19 -3.00 9.97 -5.36
CA GLN A 19 -3.89 8.86 -5.73
C GLN A 19 -3.63 8.35 -7.15
N GLN A 20 -3.18 9.24 -8.04
CA GLN A 20 -2.95 8.91 -9.44
C GLN A 20 -1.77 7.94 -9.58
N PRO A 21 -1.85 6.95 -10.50
CA PRO A 21 -0.69 6.16 -10.86
C PRO A 21 0.31 7.06 -11.61
N ILE A 22 1.54 7.14 -11.10
CA ILE A 22 2.61 7.98 -11.66
C ILE A 22 3.89 7.18 -11.94
N GLY A 23 3.84 5.85 -11.79
CA GLY A 23 4.95 4.92 -12.01
C GLY A 23 4.78 4.02 -13.23
N ASP A 24 5.74 3.09 -13.39
CA ASP A 24 5.55 1.90 -14.22
C ASP A 24 4.77 0.82 -13.46
N ILE A 25 4.86 0.82 -12.13
CA ILE A 25 4.18 -0.09 -11.22
C ILE A 25 3.72 0.72 -10.01
N ASP A 26 2.41 0.86 -9.85
CA ASP A 26 1.78 1.57 -8.73
C ASP A 26 1.04 0.55 -7.87
N ILE A 27 1.50 0.41 -6.63
CA ILE A 27 0.98 -0.57 -5.67
C ILE A 27 0.22 0.18 -4.58
N TYR A 28 -0.98 -0.31 -4.27
CA TYR A 28 -1.90 0.27 -3.30
C TYR A 28 -2.14 -0.74 -2.16
N PRO A 29 -1.21 -0.89 -1.20
CA PRO A 29 -1.38 -1.81 -0.07
C PRO A 29 -2.67 -1.50 0.67
N ASN A 30 -3.48 -2.53 0.92
CA ASN A 30 -4.78 -2.41 1.58
C ASN A 30 -5.78 -1.49 0.86
N GLY A 31 -5.60 -1.22 -0.43
CA GLY A 31 -6.40 -0.25 -1.20
C GLY A 31 -5.78 1.15 -1.26
N GLY A 32 -4.73 1.39 -0.47
CA GLY A 32 -3.95 2.63 -0.46
C GLY A 32 -4.63 3.80 0.24
N ASP A 33 -5.77 3.59 0.89
CA ASP A 33 -6.56 4.59 1.60
C ASP A 33 -6.30 4.58 3.10
N VAL A 34 -6.37 3.40 3.73
CA VAL A 34 -6.20 3.20 5.18
C VAL A 34 -5.37 1.95 5.43
N GLN A 35 -4.35 2.08 6.26
CA GLN A 35 -3.43 1.01 6.64
C GLN A 35 -3.86 0.39 7.97
N PRO A 36 -3.87 -0.95 8.07
CA PRO A 36 -4.21 -1.64 9.31
C PRO A 36 -3.31 -1.20 10.47
N GLY A 37 -3.92 -0.89 11.62
CA GLY A 37 -3.23 -0.40 12.82
C GLY A 37 -3.03 1.11 12.88
N CYS A 38 -3.45 1.86 11.85
CA CYS A 38 -3.33 3.32 11.81
C CYS A 38 -4.66 4.05 12.03
N SER A 39 -5.79 3.34 12.22
CA SER A 39 -7.08 4.00 12.42
C SER A 39 -7.12 4.77 13.75
N LEU A 40 -7.90 5.85 13.81
CA LEU A 40 -8.03 6.66 15.02
C LEU A 40 -8.51 5.83 16.22
N SER A 41 -9.44 4.90 16.02
CA SER A 41 -9.89 3.98 17.06
C SER A 41 -8.75 3.09 17.59
N GLU A 42 -7.93 2.52 16.70
CA GLU A 42 -6.80 1.68 17.07
C GLU A 42 -5.71 2.50 17.79
N MET A 43 -5.45 3.71 17.33
CA MET A 43 -4.49 4.62 17.96
C MET A 43 -4.97 5.18 19.30
N LEU A 44 -6.26 5.43 19.49
CA LEU A 44 -6.82 5.83 20.78
C LEU A 44 -6.75 4.69 21.80
N THR A 45 -6.86 3.44 21.34
CA THR A 45 -6.63 2.26 22.19
C THR A 45 -5.15 1.96 22.43
N SER A 46 -4.24 2.61 21.71
CA SER A 46 -2.80 2.46 21.93
C SER A 46 -2.38 3.14 23.23
N ALA A 47 -1.40 2.55 23.93
CA ALA A 47 -0.98 2.96 25.27
C ALA A 47 -0.49 4.42 25.39
N THR A 48 -0.24 5.09 24.28
CA THR A 48 0.28 6.46 24.22
C THR A 48 -0.79 7.53 24.07
N GLY A 49 -2.06 7.16 23.82
CA GLY A 49 -3.13 8.11 23.48
C GLY A 49 -2.84 8.81 22.15
N GLY A 50 -3.35 8.24 21.04
CA GLY A 50 -3.02 8.75 19.71
C GLY A 50 -3.67 10.09 19.35
N SER A 51 -2.92 10.96 18.68
CA SER A 51 -3.42 12.18 18.05
C SER A 51 -3.76 11.96 16.56
N PHE A 52 -4.47 12.91 15.96
CA PHE A 52 -4.73 12.89 14.52
C PHE A 52 -3.44 12.96 13.67
N MET A 53 -2.40 13.66 14.17
CA MET A 53 -1.11 13.72 13.50
C MET A 53 -0.39 12.36 13.50
N ASP A 54 -0.59 11.56 14.54
CA ASP A 54 0.00 10.22 14.61
C ASP A 54 -0.67 9.27 13.61
N VAL A 55 -1.98 9.40 13.40
CA VAL A 55 -2.71 8.67 12.35
C VAL A 55 -2.13 9.01 10.96
N ILE A 56 -2.04 10.31 10.65
CA ILE A 56 -1.46 10.78 9.38
C ILE A 56 -0.06 10.20 9.17
N LYS A 57 0.79 10.28 10.20
CA LYS A 57 2.16 9.79 10.13
C LYS A 57 2.18 8.27 9.94
N CYS A 58 1.38 7.52 10.68
CA CYS A 58 1.30 6.06 10.58
C CYS A 58 0.92 5.61 9.16
N GLU A 59 -0.13 6.20 8.60
CA GLU A 59 -0.61 5.90 7.25
C GLU A 59 0.45 6.19 6.17
N HIS A 60 1.07 7.37 6.26
CA HIS A 60 2.05 7.83 5.28
C HIS A 60 3.40 7.11 5.40
N GLU A 61 3.90 6.91 6.61
CA GLU A 61 5.19 6.25 6.90
C GLU A 61 5.13 4.74 6.61
N ARG A 62 3.92 4.13 6.53
CA ARG A 62 3.77 2.72 6.18
C ARG A 62 4.44 2.35 4.86
N ALA A 63 4.50 3.26 3.89
CA ALA A 63 5.20 3.01 2.62
C ALA A 63 6.68 2.67 2.85
N VAL A 64 7.35 3.41 3.75
CA VAL A 64 8.76 3.18 4.10
C VAL A 64 8.91 1.84 4.83
N LEU A 65 8.03 1.55 5.79
CA LEU A 65 8.08 0.31 6.56
C LEU A 65 7.89 -0.93 5.68
N LEU A 66 6.95 -0.88 4.72
CA LEU A 66 6.74 -1.97 3.75
C LEU A 66 7.95 -2.14 2.82
N PHE A 67 8.63 -1.04 2.45
CA PHE A 67 9.85 -1.12 1.66
C PHE A 67 10.99 -1.75 2.47
N VAL A 68 11.18 -1.36 3.74
CA VAL A 68 12.19 -1.97 4.61
C VAL A 68 11.91 -3.45 4.83
N ASP A 69 10.67 -3.84 5.05
CA ASP A 69 10.27 -5.25 5.17
C ASP A 69 10.65 -6.06 3.91
N SER A 70 10.45 -5.49 2.72
CA SER A 70 10.83 -6.13 1.45
C SER A 70 12.33 -6.38 1.27
N LEU A 71 13.18 -5.66 2.02
CA LEU A 71 14.64 -5.89 2.06
C LEU A 71 15.02 -7.04 2.99
N MET A 72 14.27 -7.21 4.08
CA MET A 72 14.60 -8.15 5.15
C MET A 72 13.94 -9.51 4.94
N SER A 73 12.74 -9.56 4.35
CA SER A 73 11.98 -10.79 4.17
C SER A 73 12.34 -11.49 2.85
N ASN A 74 13.34 -12.37 2.92
CA ASN A 74 13.70 -13.23 1.78
C ASN A 74 12.83 -14.50 1.66
N GLU A 75 12.20 -14.93 2.75
CA GLU A 75 11.44 -16.20 2.78
C GLU A 75 9.93 -15.97 2.49
N TYR A 76 9.36 -14.84 2.92
CA TYR A 76 7.94 -14.54 2.78
C TYR A 76 7.75 -13.14 2.18
N MET A 77 7.77 -13.05 0.85
CA MET A 77 7.55 -11.79 0.15
C MET A 77 6.07 -11.47 0.00
N SER A 78 5.71 -10.22 0.30
CA SER A 78 4.39 -9.69 -0.01
C SER A 78 4.21 -9.54 -1.53
N LEU A 79 3.07 -10.04 -2.04
CA LEU A 79 2.70 -9.96 -3.45
C LEU A 79 1.61 -8.92 -3.68
N ALA A 80 1.82 -8.05 -4.66
CA ALA A 80 0.81 -7.18 -5.24
C ALA A 80 0.17 -7.86 -6.46
N TYR A 81 -1.14 -7.66 -6.65
CA TYR A 81 -1.87 -8.21 -7.77
C TYR A 81 -2.47 -7.10 -8.63
N GLN A 82 -2.25 -7.19 -9.94
CA GLN A 82 -2.82 -6.28 -10.90
C GLN A 82 -4.34 -6.46 -10.94
N CYS A 83 -5.05 -5.37 -10.66
CA CYS A 83 -6.50 -5.34 -10.69
C CYS A 83 -6.96 -3.99 -11.26
N THR A 84 -8.12 -3.99 -11.92
CA THR A 84 -8.71 -2.78 -12.50
C THR A 84 -9.47 -1.95 -11.48
N ASP A 85 -9.84 -2.56 -10.35
CA ASP A 85 -10.74 -2.00 -9.36
C ASP A 85 -10.41 -2.62 -7.98
N PRO A 86 -10.14 -1.81 -6.95
CA PRO A 86 -9.91 -2.30 -5.58
C PRO A 86 -11.04 -3.19 -5.05
N GLU A 87 -12.30 -2.92 -5.40
CA GLU A 87 -13.43 -3.73 -4.92
C GLU A 87 -13.44 -5.14 -5.51
N ARG A 88 -12.92 -5.32 -6.72
CA ARG A 88 -12.73 -6.65 -7.31
C ARG A 88 -11.61 -7.41 -6.61
N PHE A 89 -10.56 -6.71 -6.17
CA PHE A 89 -9.50 -7.32 -5.37
C PHE A 89 -10.04 -7.78 -4.01
N LYS A 90 -10.82 -6.93 -3.31
CA LYS A 90 -11.47 -7.29 -2.03
C LYS A 90 -12.40 -8.50 -2.14
N LYS A 91 -13.05 -8.69 -3.29
CA LYS A 91 -13.89 -9.88 -3.60
C LYS A 91 -13.09 -11.12 -4.00
N GLY A 92 -11.76 -11.07 -4.01
CA GLY A 92 -10.89 -12.21 -4.37
C GLY A 92 -10.81 -12.51 -5.87
N ILE A 93 -11.26 -11.59 -6.74
CA ILE A 93 -11.33 -11.82 -8.19
C ILE A 93 -9.93 -11.71 -8.84
N CYS A 94 -9.07 -10.84 -8.29
CA CYS A 94 -7.78 -10.49 -8.85
C CYS A 94 -6.61 -11.20 -8.15
N LEU A 95 -6.64 -12.52 -8.06
CA LEU A 95 -5.61 -13.32 -7.34
C LEU A 95 -4.72 -14.17 -8.26
N SER A 96 -4.64 -13.83 -9.55
CA SER A 96 -3.91 -14.63 -10.54
C SER A 96 -2.61 -13.97 -10.96
N CYS A 97 -1.48 -14.67 -10.82
CA CYS A 97 -0.17 -14.26 -11.34
C CYS A 97 0.06 -14.50 -12.85
N ARG A 98 -0.91 -15.10 -13.55
CA ARG A 98 -0.76 -15.42 -14.99
C ARG A 98 -0.51 -14.13 -15.78
N LYS A 99 0.41 -14.21 -16.76
CA LYS A 99 0.80 -13.08 -17.63
C LYS A 99 1.39 -11.88 -16.85
N ASN A 100 2.16 -12.13 -15.79
CA ASN A 100 2.77 -11.11 -14.94
C ASN A 100 1.76 -10.20 -14.24
N ARG A 101 0.55 -10.70 -13.95
CA ARG A 101 -0.47 -9.95 -13.20
C ARG A 101 -0.23 -9.91 -11.70
N CYS A 102 0.95 -10.31 -11.24
CA CYS A 102 1.37 -10.12 -9.85
C CYS A 102 2.85 -9.74 -9.81
N ASN A 103 3.24 -9.08 -8.73
CA ASN A 103 4.60 -8.63 -8.51
C ASN A 103 4.95 -8.64 -7.03
N ASN A 104 6.24 -8.65 -6.71
CA ASN A 104 6.67 -8.40 -5.33
C ASN A 104 6.42 -6.93 -4.98
N ILE A 105 6.22 -6.66 -3.70
CA ILE A 105 6.21 -5.30 -3.15
C ILE A 105 7.66 -4.90 -2.83
N GLY A 106 8.03 -3.65 -3.14
CA GLY A 106 9.30 -3.04 -2.71
C GLY A 106 10.53 -3.51 -3.51
N TYR A 107 11.63 -3.79 -2.84
CA TYR A 107 12.97 -3.94 -3.44
C TYR A 107 13.05 -4.97 -4.57
N ASN A 108 12.31 -6.08 -4.42
CA ASN A 108 12.34 -7.19 -5.38
C ASN A 108 11.28 -7.08 -6.48
N THR A 109 10.72 -5.87 -6.70
CA THR A 109 9.75 -5.60 -7.76
C THR A 109 10.37 -5.84 -9.15
N LYS A 110 9.73 -6.68 -9.96
CA LYS A 110 10.18 -7.00 -11.32
C LYS A 110 9.62 -5.99 -12.30
N LYS A 111 10.47 -5.42 -13.17
CA LYS A 111 10.01 -4.53 -14.25
C LYS A 111 9.03 -5.27 -15.17
N MET A 112 7.82 -4.74 -15.28
CA MET A 112 6.83 -5.20 -16.24
C MET A 112 7.21 -4.67 -17.62
N ARG A 113 7.44 -5.56 -18.59
CA ARG A 113 7.72 -5.13 -19.96
C ARG A 113 6.43 -4.59 -20.57
N LYS A 114 6.36 -3.28 -20.84
CA LYS A 114 5.27 -2.68 -21.63
C LYS A 114 5.22 -3.42 -22.99
N ARG A 115 4.04 -3.93 -23.34
CA ARG A 115 3.80 -4.54 -24.67
C ARG A 115 3.64 -3.44 -25.70
#